data_AF-A0A8S9ZDW9-F1
#
_entry.id   AF-A0A8S9ZDW9-F1
#
_cell.length_a   1.000
_cell.length_b   1.000
_cell.length_c   1.000
_cell.angle_alpha   90.00
_cell.angle_beta   90.00
_cell.angle_gamma   90.00
#
_symmetry.space_group_name_H-M   'P 1'
#
loop_
_entity.id
_entity.type
_entity.pdbx_description
1 polymer ?
#
loop_
_entity_poly.entity_id
_entity_poly.type
_entity_poly.pdbx_seq_one_letter_code
_entity_poly.pdbx_strand_id
1 'polypeptide(L)'
;RNRGVLLNFAISKCNSLLITASTSIQAWWIGYLMPKGSPIYYNNCQGINCLNILKKDYFPPEWLPLTFNVKGNIILDDNPYE
;
A
#
# COMPACT_ATOMS: atom_id res chain seq x y z
N ARG A 1 -7.29 -11.75 20.85
CA ARG A 1 -7.14 -10.34 20.41
C ARG A 1 -5.64 -10.12 20.14
N ASN A 2 -5.13 -10.48 18.94
CA ASN A 2 -3.68 -10.60 18.66
C ASN A 2 -3.15 -9.54 17.67
N ARG A 3 -3.82 -8.38 17.56
CA ARG A 3 -3.51 -7.37 16.53
C ARG A 3 -2.08 -6.82 16.63
N GLY A 4 -1.54 -6.69 17.85
CA GLY A 4 -0.14 -6.28 18.07
C GLY A 4 0.88 -7.32 17.61
N VAL A 5 0.55 -8.60 17.65
CA VAL A 5 1.43 -9.69 17.19
C VAL A 5 1.61 -9.64 15.68
N LEU A 6 0.53 -9.39 14.93
CA LEU A 6 0.59 -9.26 13.47
C LEU A 6 1.40 -8.05 13.03
N LEU A 7 1.20 -6.90 13.69
CA LEU A 7 1.99 -5.70 13.43
C LEU A 7 3.48 -5.96 13.71
N ASN A 8 3.82 -6.47 14.89
CA ASN A 8 5.20 -6.76 15.27
C ASN A 8 5.87 -7.78 14.34
N PHE A 9 5.15 -8.83 13.95
CA PHE A 9 5.65 -9.80 12.98
C PHE A 9 5.97 -9.13 11.65
N ALA A 10 5.04 -8.34 11.10
CA ALA A 10 5.21 -7.71 9.80
C ALA A 10 6.42 -6.75 9.78
N ILE A 11 6.55 -5.87 10.79
CA ILE A 11 7.65 -4.88 10.81
C ILE A 11 9.02 -5.50 11.10
N SER A 12 9.08 -6.69 11.72
CA SER A 12 10.34 -7.33 12.13
C SER A 12 10.79 -8.49 11.25
N LYS A 13 9.88 -9.08 10.46
CA LYS A 13 10.14 -10.28 9.66
C LYS A 13 9.90 -10.12 8.17
N CYS A 14 9.10 -9.13 7.75
CA CYS A 14 8.86 -8.92 6.33
C CYS A 14 9.86 -7.92 5.73
N ASN A 15 10.28 -8.19 4.49
CA ASN A 15 11.14 -7.30 3.71
C ASN A 15 10.35 -6.40 2.77
N SER A 16 9.06 -6.71 2.57
CA SER A 16 8.13 -5.96 1.72
C SER A 16 6.70 -6.11 2.21
N LEU A 17 5.80 -5.25 1.73
CA LEU A 17 4.37 -5.28 2.05
C LEU A 17 3.51 -5.08 0.80
N LEU A 18 2.42 -5.83 0.70
CA LEU A 18 1.37 -5.63 -0.31
C LEU A 18 0.05 -5.26 0.38
N ILE A 19 -0.47 -4.07 0.07
CA ILE A 19 -1.74 -3.55 0.59
C ILE A 19 -2.81 -3.71 -0.49
N THR A 20 -3.65 -4.73 -0.36
CA THR A 20 -4.78 -4.98 -1.28
C THR A 20 -6.03 -4.17 -0.91
N ALA A 21 -6.21 -3.87 0.38
CA ALA A 21 -7.24 -2.99 0.91
C ALA A 21 -6.63 -1.62 1.23
N SER A 22 -6.58 -0.74 0.22
CA SER A 22 -5.80 0.50 0.23
C SER A 22 -6.17 1.47 1.33
N THR A 23 -7.44 1.50 1.75
CA THR A 23 -7.93 2.36 2.85
C THR A 23 -7.78 1.73 4.24
N SER A 24 -7.08 0.59 4.35
CA SER A 24 -6.83 -0.06 5.64
C SER A 24 -5.78 0.72 6.45
N ILE A 25 -6.25 1.44 7.47
CA ILE A 25 -5.39 2.14 8.43
C ILE A 25 -4.39 1.18 9.09
N GLN A 26 -4.79 -0.08 9.35
CA GLN A 26 -3.88 -1.06 9.93
C GLN A 26 -2.73 -1.41 8.97
N ALA A 27 -3.03 -1.65 7.69
CA ALA A 27 -2.01 -1.94 6.69
C ALA A 27 -1.11 -0.73 6.45
N TRP A 28 -1.68 0.47 6.49
CA TRP A 28 -0.95 1.72 6.41
C TRP A 28 0.10 1.83 7.52
N TRP A 29 -0.29 1.61 8.79
CA TRP A 29 0.66 1.66 9.91
C TRP A 29 1.72 0.56 9.85
N ILE A 30 1.38 -0.64 9.35
CA ILE A 30 2.38 -1.68 9.10
C ILE A 30 3.43 -1.15 8.12
N GLY A 31 3.01 -0.61 6.98
CA GLY A 31 3.91 -0.05 5.97
C GLY A 31 4.77 1.08 6.53
N TYR A 32 4.15 2.03 7.21
CA TYR A 32 4.85 3.19 7.79
C TYR A 32 5.96 2.81 8.79
N LEU A 33 5.76 1.71 9.53
CA LEU A 33 6.70 1.24 10.54
C LEU A 33 7.72 0.22 10.00
N MET A 34 7.64 -0.18 8.72
CA MET A 34 8.64 -1.05 8.12
C MET A 34 10.01 -0.37 8.05
N PRO A 35 11.12 -1.15 8.02
CA PRO A 35 12.45 -0.59 7.82
C PRO A 35 12.54 0.28 6.57
N LYS A 36 13.28 1.39 6.65
CA LYS A 36 13.52 2.28 5.49
C LYS A 36 14.05 1.48 4.30
N GLY A 37 13.51 1.76 3.12
CA GLY A 37 13.85 1.08 1.88
C GLY A 37 13.10 -0.24 1.63
N SER A 38 12.26 -0.69 2.58
CA SER A 38 11.35 -1.81 2.32
C SER A 38 10.31 -1.39 1.28
N PRO A 39 10.16 -2.12 0.16
CA PRO A 39 9.16 -1.79 -0.85
C PRO A 39 7.76 -2.07 -0.31
N ILE A 40 6.89 -1.06 -0.43
CA ILE A 40 5.50 -1.12 0.00
C ILE A 40 4.64 -0.90 -1.23
N TYR A 41 3.93 -1.93 -1.63
CA TYR A 41 3.04 -1.93 -2.76
C TYR A 41 1.60 -1.71 -2.29
N TYR A 42 0.83 -0.89 -3.00
CA TYR A 42 -0.57 -0.69 -2.67
C TYR A 42 -1.44 -0.68 -3.93
N ASN A 43 -2.63 -1.27 -3.83
CA ASN A 43 -3.64 -1.15 -4.86
C ASN A 43 -4.06 0.33 -4.95
N ASN A 44 -3.99 0.97 -6.12
CA ASN A 44 -4.26 2.40 -6.25
C ASN A 44 -5.76 2.78 -6.24
N CYS A 45 -6.66 1.86 -5.88
CA CYS A 45 -8.11 2.04 -5.87
C CYS A 45 -8.75 2.44 -7.21
N GLN A 46 -8.10 2.24 -8.35
CA GLN A 46 -8.73 2.48 -9.65
C GLN A 46 -9.93 1.54 -9.81
N GLY A 47 -11.15 2.07 -9.63
CA GLY A 47 -12.35 1.34 -9.97
C GLY A 47 -13.60 1.66 -9.17
N ILE A 48 -13.57 1.73 -7.82
CA ILE A 48 -14.86 1.59 -7.09
C ILE A 48 -15.11 2.52 -5.89
N ASN A 49 -14.17 2.87 -4.99
CA ASN A 49 -14.64 3.49 -3.71
C ASN A 49 -13.65 4.37 -2.92
N CYS A 50 -12.53 4.82 -3.49
CA CYS A 50 -11.66 5.81 -2.81
C CYS A 50 -12.16 7.24 -3.13
N LEU A 51 -13.46 7.48 -2.95
CA LEU A 51 -14.11 8.77 -3.21
C LEU A 51 -13.49 9.83 -2.29
N ASN A 52 -12.81 10.80 -2.88
CA ASN A 52 -12.21 11.99 -2.26
C ASN A 52 -10.88 11.81 -1.49
N ILE A 53 -10.18 10.69 -1.66
CA ILE A 53 -8.81 10.56 -1.12
C ILE A 53 -7.82 10.76 -2.27
N LEU A 54 -7.13 11.89 -2.29
CA LEU A 54 -6.00 12.07 -3.20
C LEU A 54 -4.87 11.15 -2.74
N LYS A 55 -4.34 10.33 -3.65
CA LYS A 55 -3.27 9.35 -3.35
C LYS A 55 -2.10 10.01 -2.61
N LYS A 56 -1.68 11.19 -3.09
CA LYS A 56 -0.61 12.02 -2.52
C LYS A 56 -0.85 12.46 -1.06
N ASP A 57 -2.11 12.53 -0.63
CA ASP A 57 -2.48 12.97 0.72
C ASP A 57 -2.53 11.79 1.69
N TYR A 58 -2.66 10.56 1.17
CA TYR A 58 -2.84 9.36 1.98
C TYR A 58 -1.60 8.47 2.00
N PHE A 59 -0.87 8.32 0.89
CA PHE A 59 0.28 7.44 0.79
C PHE A 59 1.60 8.21 0.67
N PRO A 60 2.66 7.79 1.38
CA PRO A 60 3.99 8.34 1.18
C PRO A 60 4.47 8.19 -0.29
N PRO A 61 5.20 9.18 -0.82
CA PRO A 61 5.61 9.21 -2.24
C PRO A 61 6.57 8.09 -2.62
N GLU A 62 7.29 7.51 -1.67
CA GLU A 62 8.20 6.39 -1.89
C GLU A 62 7.49 5.02 -1.97
N TRP A 63 6.18 4.97 -1.72
CA TRP A 63 5.39 3.75 -1.85
C TRP A 63 4.99 3.51 -3.31
N LEU A 64 4.87 2.24 -3.66
CA LEU A 64 4.75 1.77 -5.03
C LEU A 64 3.27 1.48 -5.35
N PRO A 65 2.57 2.36 -6.07
CA PRO A 65 1.20 2.08 -6.49
C PRO A 65 1.15 0.95 -7.53
N LEU A 66 0.09 0.15 -7.46
CA LEU A 66 -0.21 -0.91 -8.40
C LEU A 66 -1.51 -0.60 -9.16
N THR A 67 -1.50 -0.89 -10.46
CA THR A 67 -2.66 -0.85 -11.34
C THR A 67 -2.72 -2.10 -12.23
N PHE A 68 -3.81 -2.24 -12.99
CA PHE A 68 -3.98 -3.26 -14.00
C PHE A 68 -3.79 -2.66 -15.39
N ASN A 69 -2.96 -3.30 -16.22
CA ASN A 69 -2.87 -2.92 -17.63
C ASN A 69 -4.10 -3.41 -18.41
N VAL A 70 -4.19 -3.07 -19.70
CA VAL A 70 -5.30 -3.48 -20.59
C VAL A 70 -5.49 -4.99 -20.74
N LYS A 71 -4.49 -5.80 -20.36
CA LYS A 71 -4.53 -7.27 -20.36
C LYS A 71 -4.93 -7.86 -19.00
N GLY A 72 -5.16 -7.03 -17.99
CA GLY A 72 -5.47 -7.45 -16.63
C GLY A 72 -4.23 -7.85 -15.81
N ASN A 73 -3.02 -7.54 -16.27
CA ASN A 73 -1.80 -7.82 -15.51
C ASN A 73 -1.54 -6.69 -14.51
N ILE A 74 -1.06 -7.06 -13.31
CA ILE A 74 -0.60 -6.10 -12.30
C ILE A 74 0.70 -5.46 -12.79
N ILE A 75 0.72 -4.13 -12.82
CA ILE A 75 1.89 -3.30 -13.15
C ILE A 75 2.06 -2.20 -12.11
N LEU A 76 3.25 -1.59 -12.06
CA LEU A 76 3.45 -0.35 -11.30
C LEU A 76 2.68 0.78 -12.00
N ASP A 77 2.06 1.65 -11.21
CA ASP A 77 1.40 2.86 -11.70
C ASP A 77 2.45 3.98 -11.80
N ASP A 78 2.83 4.30 -13.03
CA ASP A 78 3.85 5.31 -13.34
C ASP A 78 3.36 6.75 -13.06
N ASN A 79 2.08 6.94 -12.72
CA ASN A 79 1.52 8.23 -12.30
C ASN A 79 0.88 8.18 -10.89
N PRO A 80 1.70 8.17 -9.82
CA PRO A 80 1.19 8.14 -8.44
C PRO A 80 0.40 9.40 -8.01
N TYR A 81 0.43 10.47 -8.81
CA TYR A 81 -0.08 11.80 -8.44
C TYR A 81 -1.34 12.24 -9.19
N GLU A 82 -1.79 11.47 -10.20
CA GLU A 82 -3.13 11.54 -10.80
C GLU A 82 -4.05 10.47 -10.21
#